data_AF-A0A2U0UJY6-F1
#
_entry.id   AF-A0A2U0UJY6-F1
#
_cell.length_a   1.000
_cell.length_b   1.000
_cell.length_c   1.000
_cell.angle_alpha   90.00
_cell.angle_beta   90.00
_cell.angle_gamma   90.00
#
_symmetry.space_group_name_H-M   'P 1'
#
loop_
_entity.id
_entity.type
_entity.pdbx_description
1 polymer ?
#
loop_
_entity_poly.entity_id
_entity_poly.type
_entity_poly.pdbx_seq_one_letter_code
_entity_poly.pdbx_strand_id
1 'polypeptide(L)' 'MKTNNLKIATITFMIVLFLCLTALDLANGVKVDWWGHLVTSVFAAGGFMLFKKLEYIHNKRNP' A
#
# COMPACT_ATOMS: atom_id res chain seq x y z
N MET A 1 4.75 10.48 19.16
CA MET A 1 3.58 10.90 18.33
C MET A 1 3.80 10.77 16.82
N LYS A 2 5.00 11.03 16.26
CA LYS A 2 5.24 11.01 14.78
C LYS A 2 5.09 9.63 14.10
N THR A 3 5.35 8.54 14.82
CA THR A 3 5.29 7.16 14.29
C THR A 3 3.87 6.59 14.20
N ASN A 4 2.93 7.06 15.03
CA ASN A 4 1.54 6.56 15.01
C ASN A 4 0.83 6.97 13.72
N ASN A 5 1.03 8.22 13.27
CA ASN A 5 0.43 8.70 12.03
C ASN A 5 0.94 7.95 10.79
N LEU A 6 2.21 7.55 10.79
CA LEU A 6 2.79 6.76 9.70
C LEU A 6 2.21 5.34 9.64
N LYS A 7 2.03 4.71 10.81
CA LYS A 7 1.40 3.38 10.92
C LYS A 7 -0.06 3.43 10.46
N ILE A 8 -0.81 4.44 10.91
CA ILE A 8 -2.20 4.65 10.50
C ILE A 8 -2.28 4.88 8.99
N ALA A 9 -1.46 5.78 8.43
CA ALA A 9 -1.44 6.04 7.00
C ALA A 9 -1.12 4.79 6.15
N THR A 10 -0.20 3.96 6.63
CA THR A 10 0.15 2.68 5.99
C THR A 10 -1.02 1.71 5.99
N ILE A 11 -1.69 1.54 7.14
CA ILE A 11 -2.84 0.65 7.28
C ILE A 11 -4.01 1.16 6.42
N THR A 12 -4.28 2.46 6.43
CA THR A 12 -5.30 3.08 5.59
C THR A 12 -5.00 2.85 4.11
N PHE A 13 -3.76 3.04 3.66
CA PHE A 13 -3.36 2.78 2.28
C PHE A 13 -3.60 1.31 1.88
N MET A 14 -3.23 0.35 2.74
CA MET A 14 -3.49 -1.07 2.50
C MET A 14 -4.99 -1.37 2.32
N ILE A 15 -5.83 -0.86 3.22
CA ILE A 15 -7.28 -1.09 3.18
C ILE A 15 -7.89 -0.49 1.93
N VAL A 16 -7.50 0.75 1.57
CA VAL A 16 -8.00 1.42 0.37
C VAL A 16 -7.62 0.66 -0.89
N LEU A 17 -6.37 0.18 -1.00
CA LEU A 17 -5.93 -0.58 -2.16
C LEU A 17 -6.68 -1.92 -2.28
N PHE A 18 -6.86 -2.62 -1.15
CA PHE A 18 -7.63 -3.86 -1.10
C PHE A 18 -9.07 -3.67 -1.57
N LEU A 19 -9.73 -2.60 -1.10
CA LEU A 19 -11.08 -2.25 -1.52
C LEU A 19 -11.16 -1.91 -3.00
N CYS A 20 -10.19 -1.15 -3.53
CA CYS A 20 -10.14 -0.83 -4.96
C CYS A 20 -10.01 -2.09 -5.84
N LEU A 21 -9.12 -3.02 -5.47
CA LEU A 21 -8.94 -4.26 -6.23
C LEU A 21 -10.18 -5.15 -6.16
N THR A 22 -10.79 -5.25 -4.98
CA THR A 22 -12.05 -5.98 -4.80
C THR A 22 -13.19 -5.35 -5.60
N ALA A 23 -13.26 -4.01 -5.64
CA ALA A 23 -14.25 -3.28 -6.42
C ALA A 23 -14.04 -3.47 -7.93
N LEU A 24 -12.79 -3.57 -8.39
CA LEU A 24 -12.48 -3.88 -9.79
C LEU A 24 -12.95 -5.28 -10.18
N ASP A 25 -12.70 -6.28 -9.35
CA ASP A 25 -13.20 -7.63 -9.60
C ASP A 25 -14.73 -7.66 -9.67
N LEU A 26 -15.39 -6.97 -8.75
CA LEU A 26 -16.83 -6.86 -8.71
C LEU A 26 -17.39 -6.12 -9.94
N ALA A 27 -16.76 -5.02 -10.35
CA ALA A 27 -17.14 -4.25 -11.54
C ALA A 27 -16.94 -5.05 -12.84
N ASN A 28 -15.93 -5.92 -12.87
CA ASN A 28 -15.66 -6.82 -13.99
C ASN A 28 -16.52 -8.10 -13.97
N GLY A 29 -17.36 -8.28 -12.94
CA GLY A 29 -18.24 -9.46 -12.80
C GLY A 29 -17.48 -10.78 -12.55
N VAL A 30 -16.22 -10.70 -12.11
CA VAL A 30 -15.39 -11.87 -11.80
C VAL A 30 -15.41 -12.17 -10.31
N LYS A 31 -15.09 -13.42 -9.96
CA LYS A 31 -14.98 -13.84 -8.57
C LYS A 31 -13.86 -13.08 -7.88
N VAL A 32 -14.17 -12.41 -6.78
CA VAL A 32 -13.20 -11.66 -5.98
C VAL A 32 -12.11 -12.60 -5.45
N ASP A 33 -10.85 -12.32 -5.81
CA ASP A 33 -9.69 -12.98 -5.23
C ASP A 33 -9.24 -12.31 -3.94
N TRP A 34 -9.93 -12.63 -2.85
CA TRP A 34 -9.67 -12.07 -1.52
C TRP A 34 -8.22 -12.24 -1.06
N TRP A 35 -7.59 -13.39 -1.35
CA TRP A 35 -6.22 -13.67 -0.93
C TRP A 35 -5.20 -12.96 -1.82
N GLY A 36 -5.40 -12.99 -3.15
CA GLY A 36 -4.56 -12.26 -4.08
C GLY A 36 -4.54 -10.76 -3.79
N HIS A 37 -5.70 -10.16 -3.51
CA HIS A 37 -5.80 -8.73 -3.19
C HIS A 37 -5.19 -8.38 -1.84
N LEU A 38 -5.34 -9.22 -0.82
CA LEU A 38 -4.71 -9.03 0.48
C LEU A 38 -3.19 -9.05 0.34
N VAL A 39 -2.64 -10.06 -0.35
CA VAL A 39 -1.20 -10.19 -0.57
C VAL A 39 -0.68 -9.01 -1.39
N THR A 40 -1.36 -8.65 -2.47
CA THR A 40 -0.99 -7.53 -3.33
C THR A 40 -0.96 -6.20 -2.57
N SER A 41 -1.96 -5.96 -1.71
CA SER A 41 -2.02 -4.74 -0.90
C SER A 41 -0.94 -4.67 0.18
N VAL A 42 -0.56 -5.80 0.79
CA VAL A 42 0.60 -5.89 1.69
C VAL A 42 1.90 -5.57 0.95
N PHE A 43 2.14 -6.21 -0.20
CA PHE A 43 3.35 -5.99 -0.99
C PHE A 43 3.45 -4.55 -1.50
N ALA A 44 2.35 -3.98 -1.98
CA ALA A 44 2.32 -2.60 -2.44
C ALA A 44 2.63 -1.60 -1.30
N ALA A 45 2.07 -1.79 -0.11
CA ALA A 45 2.35 -0.94 1.04
C ALA A 45 3.80 -1.08 1.55
N GLY A 46 4.32 -2.32 1.59
CA GLY A 46 5.72 -2.59 1.93
C GLY A 46 6.70 -1.95 0.92
N GLY A 47 6.43 -2.12 -0.38
CA GLY A 47 7.20 -1.51 -1.45
C GLY A 47 7.19 0.02 -1.39
N PHE A 48 6.03 0.63 -1.17
CA PHE A 48 5.91 2.09 -1.04
C PHE A 48 6.75 2.65 0.11
N MET A 49 6.76 1.97 1.26
CA MET A 49 7.62 2.36 2.39
C MET A 49 9.12 2.23 2.08
N LEU A 50 9.52 1.21 1.33
CA LEU A 50 10.91 1.06 0.88
C LEU A 50 11.30 2.17 -0.10
N PHE A 51 10.45 2.51 -1.06
CA PHE A 51 10.68 3.61 -2.00
C PHE A 51 10.82 4.95 -1.27
N LYS A 52 9.92 5.26 -0.32
CA LYS A 52 10.03 6.44 0.55
C LYS A 52 11.35 6.50 1.32
N LYS A 53 11.83 5.34 1.80
CA LYS A 53 13.10 5.25 2.51
C LYS A 53 14.30 5.49 1.57
N LEU A 54 14.26 4.96 0.35
CA LEU A 54 15.28 5.21 -0.67
C LEU A 54 15.30 6.67 -1.11
N GLU A 55 14.13 7.28 -1.33
CA GLU A 55 13.96 8.70 -1.63
C GLU A 55 14.59 9.58 -0.53
N TYR A 56 14.34 9.25 0.74
CA TYR A 56 14.95 9.94 1.87
C TYR A 56 16.48 9.80 1.90
N ILE A 57 17.02 8.60 1.64
CA ILE A 57 18.47 8.38 1.59
C ILE A 57 19.10 9.15 0.41
N HIS A 58 18.44 9.16 -0.74
CA HIS A 58 18.89 9.87 -1.92
C HIS A 58 18.93 11.38 -1.70
N ASN A 59 17.84 11.99 -1.23
CA ASN A 59 17.79 13.43 -0.91
C ASN A 59 18.78 13.83 0.20
N LYS A 60 19.12 12.92 1.10
CA LYS A 60 20.15 13.18 2.13
C LYS A 60 21.57 13.12 1.57
N ARG A 61 21.82 12.32 0.54
CA ARG A 61 23.14 12.22 -0.12
C ARG A 61 23.35 13.27 -1.21
N ASN A 62 22.28 13.77 -1.80
CA ASN A 62 22.30 14.81 -2.83
C ASN A 62 21.27 15.90 -2.44
N PRO A 63 21.63 16.81 -1.52
CA PRO A 63 20.74 17.87 -1.06
C PRO A 63 20.42 18.91 -2.16
#